data_AF-A0A089NZB1-F1
#
_entry.id   AF-A0A089NZB1-F1
#
_cell.length_a   1.000
_cell.length_b   1.000
_cell.length_c   1.000
_cell.angle_alpha   90.00
_cell.angle_beta   90.00
_cell.angle_gamma   90.00
#
_symmetry.space_group_name_H-M   'P 1'
#
loop_
_entity.id
_entity.type
_entity.pdbx_description
1 polymer ?
#
loop_
_entity_poly.entity_id
_entity_poly.type
_entity_poly.pdbx_seq_one_letter_code
_entity_poly.pdbx_strand_id
1 'polypeptide(L)'
;MAAAIEIDALSINTLSHLYDVASLIGEVTCAIGCQPRCLHLNEFGEETANEVGRFVEWHRALCGELQDRISARLFDMAATAQREGAAELLDDVNEALHTRS
;
A
#
# COMPACT_ATOMS: atom_id res chain seq x y z
N MET A 1 -16.20 -12.78 5.02
CA MET A 1 -16.11 -12.12 3.71
C MET A 1 -15.82 -10.66 4.01
N ALA A 2 -14.55 -10.23 3.95
CA ALA A 2 -14.23 -8.82 4.13
C ALA A 2 -14.91 -8.05 3.01
N ALA A 3 -15.65 -6.99 3.34
CA ALA A 3 -16.21 -6.10 2.33
C ALA A 3 -15.03 -5.63 1.47
N ALA A 4 -15.06 -5.92 0.17
CA ALA A 4 -14.08 -5.37 -0.76
C ALA A 4 -14.18 -3.86 -0.63
N ILE A 5 -13.10 -3.20 -0.22
CA ILE A 5 -13.06 -1.73 -0.19
C ILE A 5 -13.31 -1.27 -1.63
N GLU A 6 -14.43 -0.58 -1.86
CA GLU A 6 -14.76 0.06 -3.13
C GLU A 6 -13.90 1.33 -3.27
N ILE A 7 -12.63 1.13 -3.64
CA ILE A 7 -11.63 2.20 -3.79
C ILE A 7 -12.12 3.30 -4.76
N ASP A 8 -12.90 2.92 -5.77
CA ASP A 8 -13.37 3.83 -6.81
C ASP A 8 -14.30 4.94 -6.29
N ALA A 9 -15.01 4.68 -5.19
CA ALA A 9 -15.96 5.60 -4.57
C ALA A 9 -15.31 6.54 -3.54
N LEU A 10 -14.02 6.36 -3.24
CA LEU A 10 -13.33 7.14 -2.22
C LEU A 10 -12.87 8.50 -2.75
N SER A 11 -12.86 9.51 -1.87
CA SER A 11 -12.29 10.83 -2.16
C SER A 11 -10.77 10.78 -2.17
N ILE A 12 -10.13 11.78 -2.80
CA ILE A 12 -8.66 11.93 -2.80
C ILE A 12 -8.11 11.90 -1.38
N ASN A 13 -8.70 12.63 -0.45
CA ASN A 13 -8.25 12.68 0.94
C ASN A 13 -8.31 11.30 1.62
N THR A 14 -9.36 10.53 1.37
CA THR A 14 -9.48 9.18 1.95
C THR A 14 -8.48 8.22 1.31
N LEU A 15 -8.32 8.25 -0.01
CA LEU A 15 -7.31 7.46 -0.74
C LEU A 15 -5.89 7.77 -0.22
N SER A 16 -5.63 9.05 -0.01
CA SER A 16 -4.38 9.57 0.53
C SER A 16 -4.06 9.01 1.90
N HIS A 17 -5.00 9.14 2.82
CA HIS A 17 -4.83 8.63 4.17
C HIS A 17 -4.64 7.10 4.20
N LEU A 18 -5.38 6.37 3.37
CA LEU A 18 -5.25 4.91 3.26
C LEU A 18 -3.88 4.50 2.72
N TYR A 19 -3.32 5.25 1.77
CA TYR A 19 -1.97 5.00 1.26
C TYR A 19 -0.93 5.14 2.35
N ASP A 20 -0.99 6.23 3.12
CA ASP A 20 -0.03 6.51 4.20
C ASP A 20 -0.10 5.44 5.29
N VAL A 21 -1.32 5.04 5.68
CA VAL A 21 -1.52 3.95 6.66
C VAL A 21 -0.98 2.62 6.12
N ALA A 22 -1.24 2.29 4.85
CA ALA A 22 -0.71 1.08 4.23
C ALA A 22 0.83 1.11 4.18
N SER A 23 1.43 2.27 3.91
CA SER A 23 2.88 2.46 3.91
C SER A 23 3.48 2.20 5.28
N LEU A 24 2.90 2.81 6.31
CA LEU A 24 3.34 2.64 7.69
C LEU A 24 3.25 1.17 8.13
N ILE A 25 2.15 0.48 7.79
CA ILE A 25 2.01 -0.95 8.09
C ILE A 25 3.05 -1.76 7.32
N GLY A 26 3.32 -1.44 6.05
CA GLY A 26 4.37 -2.06 5.25
C GLY A 26 5.77 -1.92 5.87
N GLU A 27 6.09 -0.75 6.41
CA GLU A 27 7.36 -0.50 7.10
C GLU A 27 7.47 -1.27 8.42
N VAL A 28 6.41 -1.23 9.24
CA VAL A 28 6.35 -1.94 10.52
C VAL A 28 6.47 -3.45 10.30
N THR A 29 5.77 -3.99 9.31
CA THR A 29 5.85 -5.41 8.96
C THR A 29 7.22 -5.79 8.44
N CYS A 30 7.89 -4.95 7.65
CA CYS A 30 9.29 -5.14 7.27
C CYS A 30 10.20 -5.26 8.51
N ALA A 31 10.09 -4.32 9.46
CA ALA A 31 10.91 -4.31 10.68
C ALA A 31 10.66 -5.53 11.58
N ILE A 32 9.40 -5.99 11.67
CA ILE A 32 9.04 -7.20 12.43
C ILE A 32 9.56 -8.47 11.73
N GLY A 33 9.45 -8.55 10.40
CA GLY A 33 9.87 -9.73 9.62
C GLY A 33 11.35 -10.04 9.76
N CYS A 34 12.19 -9.02 9.97
CA CYS A 34 13.62 -9.13 10.20
C CYS A 34 14.01 -9.56 11.63
N GLN A 35 13.06 -9.73 12.56
CA GLN A 35 13.38 -10.14 13.92
C GLN A 35 13.74 -11.64 13.98
N PRO A 36 14.71 -12.07 14.81
CA PRO A 36 15.08 -13.48 14.94
C PRO A 36 13.91 -14.41 15.28
N ARG A 37 12.90 -13.90 16.00
CA ARG A 37 11.68 -14.64 16.35
C ARG A 37 10.79 -14.99 15.14
N CYS A 38 11.02 -14.37 13.99
CA CYS A 38 10.28 -14.57 12.74
C CYS A 38 11.02 -15.51 11.77
N LEU A 39 12.23 -15.94 12.14
CA LEU A 39 13.12 -16.73 11.30
C LEU A 39 13.36 -18.11 11.93
N HIS A 40 13.67 -19.08 11.09
CA HIS A 40 14.26 -20.36 11.50
C HIS A 40 15.35 -20.76 10.51
N LEU A 41 16.24 -21.66 10.94
CA LEU A 41 17.22 -22.27 10.04
C LEU A 41 16.60 -23.49 9.38
N ASN A 42 16.65 -23.56 8.05
CA ASN A 42 16.23 -24.73 7.30
C ASN A 42 17.29 -25.85 7.40
N GLU A 43 17.04 -26.99 6.73
CA GLU A 43 17.96 -28.14 6.72
C GLU A 43 19.34 -27.84 6.10
N PHE A 44 19.47 -26.74 5.35
CA PHE A 44 20.71 -26.26 4.74
C PHE A 44 21.40 -25.16 5.58
N GLY A 45 20.82 -24.78 6.72
CA GLY A 45 21.35 -23.70 7.57
C GLY A 45 21.05 -22.29 7.07
N GLU A 46 20.09 -22.13 6.16
CA GLU A 46 19.66 -20.81 5.67
C GLU A 46 18.49 -20.27 6.51
N GLU A 47 18.48 -18.95 6.73
CA GLU A 47 17.37 -18.29 7.42
C GLU A 47 16.14 -18.21 6.52
N THR A 48 15.03 -18.75 6.99
CA THR A 48 13.73 -18.69 6.31
C THR A 48 12.63 -18.23 7.26
N ALA A 49 11.57 -17.64 6.70
CA ALA A 49 10.43 -17.20 7.49
C ALA A 49 9.71 -18.39 8.16
N ASN A 50 9.55 -18.31 9.48
CA ASN A 50 8.67 -19.21 10.24
C ASN A 50 7.19 -18.78 10.09
N GLU A 51 6.27 -19.39 10.83
CA GLU A 51 4.84 -19.05 10.75
C GLU A 51 4.54 -17.57 11.01
N VAL A 52 5.23 -16.96 11.99
CA VAL A 52 5.11 -15.53 12.30
C VAL A 52 5.70 -14.69 11.18
N GLY A 53 6.89 -15.06 10.68
CA GLY A 53 7.53 -14.40 9.54
C GLY A 53 6.63 -14.39 8.30
N ARG A 54 6.05 -15.54 7.94
CA ARG A 54 5.12 -15.68 6.80
C ARG A 54 3.85 -14.86 6.97
N PHE A 55 3.30 -14.78 8.18
CA PHE A 55 2.14 -13.94 8.47
C PHE A 55 2.44 -12.45 8.26
N VAL A 56 3.63 -12.02 8.65
CA VAL A 56 4.10 -10.64 8.47
C VAL A 56 4.38 -10.33 7.00
N GLU A 57 5.00 -11.24 6.27
CA GLU A 57 5.20 -11.14 4.81
C GLU A 57 3.86 -11.04 4.06
N TRP A 58 2.87 -11.84 4.46
CA TRP A 58 1.52 -11.77 3.89
C TRP A 58 0.87 -10.40 4.12
N HIS A 59 0.98 -9.83 5.33
CA HIS A 59 0.47 -8.48 5.62
C HIS A 59 1.18 -7.43 4.77
N ARG A 60 2.50 -7.53 4.64
CA ARG A 60 3.28 -6.60 3.82
C ARG A 60 2.83 -6.65 2.36
N ALA A 61 2.64 -7.84 1.80
CA ALA A 61 2.16 -8.02 0.44
C ALA A 61 0.77 -7.40 0.25
N LEU A 62 -0.16 -7.62 1.19
CA LEU A 62 -1.50 -7.04 1.15
C LEU A 62 -1.47 -5.50 1.18
N CYS A 63 -0.58 -4.91 1.99
CA CYS A 63 -0.40 -3.45 2.01
C CYS A 63 0.16 -2.93 0.69
N GLY A 64 1.12 -3.63 0.08
CA GLY A 64 1.64 -3.30 -1.25
C GLY A 64 0.55 -3.34 -2.33
N GLU A 65 -0.25 -4.41 -2.36
CA GLU A 65 -1.39 -4.52 -3.28
C GLU A 65 -2.41 -3.39 -3.10
N LEU A 66 -2.66 -2.97 -1.85
CA LEU A 66 -3.54 -1.84 -1.57
C LEU A 66 -2.96 -0.52 -2.09
N GLN A 67 -1.66 -0.29 -1.87
CA GLN A 67 -0.96 0.90 -2.37
C GLN A 67 -1.00 0.98 -3.90
N ASP A 68 -0.73 -0.13 -4.60
CA ASP A 68 -0.77 -0.18 -6.05
C ASP A 68 -2.17 0.17 -6.59
N ARG A 69 -3.22 -0.37 -5.96
CA ARG A 69 -4.62 -0.06 -6.33
C ARG A 69 -4.97 1.40 -6.09
N ILE A 70 -4.52 1.99 -4.98
CA ILE A 70 -4.74 3.41 -4.69
C ILE A 70 -4.01 4.29 -5.70
N SER A 71 -2.74 3.98 -6.01
CA SER A 71 -1.95 4.70 -7.01
C SER A 71 -2.62 4.66 -8.38
N ALA A 72 -3.06 3.47 -8.82
CA ALA A 72 -3.80 3.31 -10.07
C ALA A 72 -5.07 4.20 -10.10
N ARG A 73 -5.83 4.20 -9.01
CA ARG A 73 -7.03 5.04 -8.91
C ARG A 73 -6.71 6.54 -9.01
N LEU A 74 -5.66 7.00 -8.33
CA LEU A 74 -5.22 8.40 -8.40
C LEU A 74 -4.80 8.76 -9.84
N PHE A 75 -4.08 7.89 -10.53
CA PHE A 75 -3.74 8.09 -11.95
C PHE A 75 -4.97 8.20 -12.85
N ASP A 76 -5.99 7.35 -12.64
CA ASP A 76 -7.24 7.42 -13.39
C ASP A 76 -8.02 8.73 -13.14
N MET A 77 -7.99 9.22 -11.90
CA MET A 77 -8.57 10.51 -11.53
C MET A 77 -7.85 11.66 -12.23
N ALA A 78 -6.52 11.68 -12.25
CA ALA A 78 -5.73 12.66 -13.01
C ALA A 78 -6.04 12.61 -14.51
N ALA A 79 -6.07 11.42 -15.11
CA ALA A 79 -6.40 11.26 -16.53
C ALA A 79 -7.81 11.77 -16.87
N THR A 80 -8.76 11.60 -15.96
CA THR A 80 -10.13 12.09 -16.13
C THR A 80 -10.21 13.61 -15.97
N ALA A 81 -9.60 14.15 -14.93
CA ALA A 81 -9.53 15.59 -14.69
C ALA A 81 -8.86 16.33 -15.87
N GLN A 82 -7.82 15.75 -16.46
CA GLN A 82 -7.15 16.29 -17.66
C GLN A 82 -8.07 16.34 -18.87
N ARG A 83 -8.90 15.30 -19.08
CA ARG A 83 -9.86 15.25 -20.18
C ARG A 83 -11.01 16.25 -19.99
N GLU A 84 -11.42 16.47 -18.75
CA GLU A 84 -12.54 17.34 -18.38
C GLU A 84 -12.11 18.80 -18.17
N GLY A 85 -10.81 19.10 -18.13
CA GLY A 85 -10.29 20.44 -17.86
C GLY A 85 -10.45 20.87 -16.40
N ALA A 86 -10.52 19.91 -15.46
CA ALA A 86 -10.70 20.16 -14.04
C ALA A 86 -9.35 20.44 -13.34
N ALA A 87 -8.86 21.68 -13.46
CA ALA A 87 -7.54 22.10 -12.96
C ALA A 87 -7.36 21.88 -11.44
N GLU A 88 -8.35 22.24 -10.62
CA GLU A 88 -8.28 22.07 -9.16
C GLU A 88 -8.11 20.60 -8.76
N LEU A 89 -8.84 19.70 -9.43
CA LEU A 89 -8.76 18.25 -9.17
C LEU A 89 -7.39 17.68 -9.61
N LEU A 90 -6.81 18.19 -10.69
CA LEU A 90 -5.47 17.81 -11.13
C LEU A 90 -4.40 18.19 -10.10
N ASP A 91 -4.50 19.41 -9.56
CA ASP A 91 -3.56 19.89 -8.54
C ASP A 91 -3.65 19.03 -7.27
N ASP A 92 -4.87 18.72 -6.80
CA ASP A 92 -5.10 17.84 -5.65
C ASP A 92 -4.52 16.43 -5.87
N VAL A 93 -4.73 15.85 -7.06
CA VAL A 93 -4.17 14.53 -7.39
C VAL A 93 -2.65 14.59 -7.51
N ASN A 94 -2.10 15.65 -8.10
CA ASN A 94 -0.66 15.80 -8.26
C ASN A 94 0.05 15.97 -6.91
N GLU A 95 -0.52 16.76 -6.00
CA GLU A 95 -0.05 16.85 -4.61
C GLU A 95 -0.09 15.47 -3.94
N ALA A 96 -1.18 14.74 -4.12
CA ALA A 96 -1.33 13.40 -3.58
C ALA A 96 -0.31 12.39 -4.15
N LEU A 97 0.12 12.52 -5.41
CA LEU A 97 1.13 11.63 -6.00
C LEU A 97 2.57 12.05 -5.61
N HIS A 98 2.86 13.35 -5.55
CA HIS A 98 4.21 13.86 -5.30
C HIS A 98 4.62 13.90 -3.82
N THR A 99 3.67 13.91 -2.88
CA THR A 99 3.98 13.77 -1.45
C THR A 99 4.37 12.33 -1.05
N ARG A 100 4.34 11.39 -2.00
CA ARG A 100 4.34 9.93 -1.71
C ARG A 100 5.39 9.11 -2.48
N SER A 101 6.19 9.74 -3.34
CA SER A 101 7.36 9.12 -4.04
C SER A 101 8.66 9.42 -3.31
#